data_AF-A0A7Y4UE31-F1
#
_entry.id   AF-A0A7Y4UE31-F1
#
_cell.length_a   1.000
_cell.length_b   1.000
_cell.length_c   1.000
_cell.angle_alpha   90.00
_cell.angle_beta   90.00
_cell.angle_gamma   90.00
#
_symmetry.space_group_name_H-M   'P 1'
#
loop_
_entity.id
_entity.type
_entity.pdbx_description
1 polymer ?
#
loop_
_entity_poly.entity_id
_entity_poly.type
_entity_poly.pdbx_seq_one_letter_code
_entity_poly.pdbx_strand_id
1 'polypeptide(L)'
;DGWLSPRNESLKAEGNAPKGYNLVDGDPLPPFKLADEDDVALWSLLVSDKPIKAKAGEAKPAASGANEPTLKDVLSNFVRDEEGSFSAANLAQGVSDFLSPVRDTTQHANEPTRWLNDIRSVVAAGTRSKKLTPTQAADALQIARDGLAALNAGDGAEYIRQRARAVEALSAKMSLGEKARDVINLPRALLSSIDLSFPFRQGAVGLLNLNNVSPRRALARATEFRDMFTAAASQRGFDDIRAELRGHPRAPLAEASGLYSATGSALSINSRLIDREESFASTVAEKLPVIGRGVKVSERAFTAAGDLQRLHLFDGFAKQLEGRGVKFDQNPKAYQDIANYVNAMTGRGRIHDKLKSLEPVLNGALFSPKFLASRLQVLNPMTYARMEPEARRIALKEVAGFAGAVTTVLGLAAASGAEVGLDPDSADFAKIKFGNTRYDVLGGLQQPMVFMFREGQALYRRQAGEKLSEYQTPGAIAERFARTKASPAAGFAYDAAVKNANFTGWWNSKEPFDYGEGVGSLIAPLFVRDLYQAIEAEGLAGLFKTLPAGLGVGVATYGDKPKATEKPTPKTKAEKRKQEDDEGKFWYPQGGGRKPWPPPHMLPSPPPQ
;
A
#
# COMPACT_ATOMS: atom_id res chain seq x y z
N ASP A 1 7.45 52.92 -14.98
CA ASP A 1 8.35 52.54 -16.09
C ASP A 1 7.66 51.40 -16.83
N GLY A 2 7.25 51.45 -18.09
CA GLY A 2 7.72 52.21 -19.25
C GLY A 2 7.81 51.21 -20.42
N TRP A 3 6.68 50.82 -21.01
CA TRP A 3 6.12 51.33 -22.29
C TRP A 3 6.60 50.59 -23.57
N LEU A 4 5.61 50.05 -24.29
CA LEU A 4 5.50 49.85 -25.75
C LEU A 4 6.32 48.80 -26.55
N SER A 5 5.54 47.84 -27.08
CA SER A 5 5.27 47.62 -28.53
C SER A 5 6.21 46.72 -29.38
N PRO A 6 5.66 45.85 -30.25
CA PRO A 6 6.45 44.97 -31.12
C PRO A 6 6.72 45.56 -32.51
N ARG A 7 7.69 44.96 -33.24
CA ARG A 7 7.77 45.05 -34.71
C ARG A 7 8.17 43.73 -35.35
N ASN A 8 7.40 43.34 -36.36
CA ASN A 8 7.91 42.57 -37.49
C ASN A 8 8.94 43.42 -38.24
N GLU A 9 10.01 42.81 -38.75
CA GLU A 9 10.58 43.22 -40.03
C GLU A 9 11.23 42.00 -40.72
N SER A 10 11.19 42.03 -42.04
CA SER A 10 11.39 40.89 -42.95
C SER A 10 12.76 40.93 -43.62
N LEU A 11 12.93 40.07 -44.66
CA LEU A 11 13.98 39.97 -45.69
C LEU A 11 14.99 38.85 -45.37
N LYS A 12 15.45 37.97 -46.28
CA LYS A 12 15.22 37.59 -47.70
C LYS A 12 16.42 36.70 -48.07
N ALA A 13 16.20 35.58 -48.76
CA ALA A 13 17.12 34.95 -49.73
C ALA A 13 16.26 33.92 -50.49
N GLU A 14 16.04 34.02 -51.80
CA GLU A 14 16.96 33.57 -52.86
C GLU A 14 17.32 32.07 -52.70
N GLY A 15 17.06 31.16 -53.64
CA GLY A 15 16.44 31.27 -54.96
C GLY A 15 17.06 30.23 -55.91
N ASN A 16 16.25 29.35 -56.53
CA ASN A 16 16.49 28.70 -57.83
C ASN A 16 15.48 27.57 -58.09
N ALA A 17 14.91 27.56 -59.29
CA ALA A 17 14.17 26.45 -59.86
C ALA A 17 14.75 26.12 -61.25
N PRO A 18 14.71 24.86 -61.71
CA PRO A 18 14.73 24.53 -63.13
C PRO A 18 13.34 24.11 -63.65
N LYS A 19 13.17 24.15 -64.98
CA LYS A 19 11.89 24.13 -65.71
C LYS A 19 11.59 22.77 -66.41
N GLY A 20 10.32 22.58 -66.78
CA GLY A 20 9.85 21.59 -67.78
C GLY A 20 9.21 20.34 -67.15
N TYR A 21 8.08 19.79 -67.63
CA TYR A 21 7.46 19.87 -68.97
C TYR A 21 5.92 20.01 -68.96
N ASN A 22 5.40 20.26 -70.17
CA ASN A 22 4.06 20.74 -70.57
C ASN A 22 2.79 19.96 -70.14
N LEU A 23 1.68 20.68 -70.16
CA LEU A 23 0.27 20.23 -70.14
C LEU A 23 -0.19 19.73 -71.52
N VAL A 24 -1.15 18.78 -71.54
CA VAL A 24 -2.15 18.57 -72.61
C VAL A 24 -3.49 18.16 -71.98
N ASP A 25 -4.57 18.59 -72.60
CA ASP A 25 -5.96 18.76 -72.14
C ASP A 25 -6.80 17.53 -71.74
N GLY A 26 -7.90 17.81 -71.00
CA GLY A 26 -9.23 17.33 -71.40
C GLY A 26 -9.92 16.23 -70.57
N ASP A 27 -10.71 16.58 -69.55
CA ASP A 27 -12.19 16.42 -69.54
C ASP A 27 -12.83 16.67 -68.14
N PRO A 28 -14.11 17.10 -68.06
CA PRO A 28 -14.74 17.57 -66.81
C PRO A 28 -15.46 16.49 -65.98
N LEU A 29 -15.44 16.66 -64.66
CA LEU A 29 -16.19 15.85 -63.68
C LEU A 29 -17.72 16.11 -63.73
N PRO A 30 -18.57 15.08 -63.60
CA PRO A 30 -19.95 15.22 -63.13
C PRO A 30 -20.05 15.11 -61.59
N PRO A 31 -21.06 15.73 -60.95
CA PRO A 31 -21.19 15.78 -59.50
C PRO A 31 -21.91 14.55 -58.92
N PHE A 32 -21.43 14.03 -57.79
CA PHE A 32 -22.18 13.09 -56.96
C PHE A 32 -23.09 13.81 -55.96
N LYS A 33 -24.37 13.44 -55.94
CA LYS A 33 -25.33 13.78 -54.86
C LYS A 33 -25.28 12.73 -53.75
N LEU A 34 -25.64 13.17 -52.55
CA LEU A 34 -25.84 12.35 -51.34
C LEU A 34 -27.26 11.73 -51.26
N ALA A 35 -27.42 10.83 -50.27
CA ALA A 35 -28.61 10.09 -49.83
C ALA A 35 -28.97 8.86 -50.70
N ASP A 36 -29.22 7.66 -50.17
CA ASP A 36 -29.90 7.33 -48.89
C ASP A 36 -29.16 6.29 -47.99
N GLU A 37 -29.65 6.15 -46.75
CA GLU A 37 -29.15 5.26 -45.68
C GLU A 37 -29.84 3.86 -45.64
N ASP A 38 -29.40 3.01 -44.71
CA ASP A 38 -30.04 1.82 -44.13
C ASP A 38 -29.48 0.40 -44.44
N ASP A 39 -28.33 0.13 -43.80
CA ASP A 39 -28.11 -0.90 -42.77
C ASP A 39 -28.15 -2.45 -43.03
N VAL A 40 -27.42 -3.17 -42.16
CA VAL A 40 -27.38 -4.63 -41.91
C VAL A 40 -26.71 -5.57 -42.93
N ALA A 41 -25.40 -5.85 -42.74
CA ALA A 41 -24.79 -7.18 -43.03
C ALA A 41 -23.41 -7.47 -42.38
N LEU A 42 -23.08 -6.96 -41.18
CA LEU A 42 -21.73 -7.10 -40.59
C LEU A 42 -21.62 -8.17 -39.48
N TRP A 43 -21.98 -9.43 -39.77
CA TRP A 43 -22.01 -10.52 -38.77
C TRP A 43 -21.57 -11.93 -39.24
N SER A 44 -21.10 -12.11 -40.47
CA SER A 44 -20.86 -13.45 -41.07
C SER A 44 -19.43 -14.00 -41.01
N LEU A 45 -18.45 -13.27 -40.45
CA LEU A 45 -17.01 -13.59 -40.58
C LEU A 45 -16.29 -14.06 -39.30
N LEU A 46 -17.02 -14.54 -38.28
CA LEU A 46 -16.42 -14.86 -36.97
C LEU A 46 -16.82 -16.19 -36.29
N VAL A 47 -17.42 -17.15 -37.01
CA VAL A 47 -17.58 -18.55 -36.53
C VAL A 47 -17.43 -19.57 -37.66
N SER A 48 -16.34 -20.34 -37.64
CA SER A 48 -16.24 -21.64 -38.35
C SER A 48 -15.05 -22.43 -37.82
N ASP A 49 -15.29 -23.25 -36.78
CA ASP A 49 -14.34 -24.25 -36.32
C ASP A 49 -14.17 -25.36 -37.38
N LYS A 50 -12.93 -25.55 -37.88
CA LYS A 50 -12.46 -26.80 -38.48
C LYS A 50 -10.93 -26.85 -38.54
N PRO A 51 -10.30 -28.00 -38.24
CA PRO A 51 -8.84 -28.10 -38.16
C PRO A 51 -8.20 -28.15 -39.56
N ILE A 52 -7.21 -27.30 -39.79
CA ILE A 52 -6.42 -27.28 -41.03
C ILE A 52 -5.46 -28.48 -41.04
N LYS A 53 -5.67 -29.43 -41.95
CA LYS A 53 -4.65 -30.43 -42.31
C LYS A 53 -3.58 -29.77 -43.17
N ALA A 54 -2.37 -29.63 -42.64
CA ALA A 54 -1.24 -29.16 -43.44
C ALA A 54 -0.86 -30.19 -44.52
N LYS A 55 -0.76 -29.75 -45.77
CA LYS A 55 0.08 -30.41 -46.77
C LYS A 55 1.43 -29.68 -46.78
N ALA A 56 2.52 -30.44 -46.64
CA ALA A 56 3.85 -29.90 -46.81
C ALA A 56 4.07 -29.50 -48.29
N GLY A 57 4.68 -28.33 -48.50
CA GLY A 57 4.95 -27.75 -49.80
C GLY A 57 6.02 -26.66 -49.68
N GLU A 58 7.27 -27.08 -49.81
CA GLU A 58 8.50 -26.33 -50.13
C GLU A 58 8.57 -24.82 -49.80
N ALA A 59 9.45 -24.50 -48.84
CA ALA A 59 9.78 -23.11 -48.52
C ALA A 59 10.66 -22.46 -49.61
N LYS A 60 10.26 -21.27 -50.06
CA LYS A 60 11.18 -20.24 -50.58
C LYS A 60 11.25 -19.08 -49.57
N PRO A 61 12.44 -18.55 -49.25
CA PRO A 61 12.55 -17.37 -48.38
C PRO A 61 12.06 -16.13 -49.15
N ALA A 62 10.93 -15.57 -48.74
CA ALA A 62 10.45 -14.30 -49.26
C ALA A 62 11.28 -13.14 -48.67
N ALA A 63 11.64 -12.18 -49.52
CA ALA A 63 12.62 -11.15 -49.25
C ALA A 63 12.31 -10.26 -48.02
N SER A 64 13.36 -9.93 -47.27
CA SER A 64 13.39 -8.78 -46.38
C SER A 64 13.19 -7.49 -47.19
N GLY A 65 12.08 -6.77 -46.99
CA GLY A 65 11.78 -5.58 -47.78
C GLY A 65 10.59 -4.72 -47.35
N ALA A 66 9.87 -5.07 -46.28
CA ALA A 66 8.93 -4.16 -45.64
C ALA A 66 9.63 -3.49 -44.44
N ASN A 67 9.72 -2.16 -44.44
CA ASN A 67 10.19 -1.43 -43.26
C ASN A 67 9.15 -1.62 -42.14
N GLU A 68 9.57 -2.23 -41.02
CA GLU A 68 8.77 -2.21 -39.79
C GLU A 68 8.54 -0.74 -39.38
N PRO A 69 7.28 -0.30 -39.16
CA PRO A 69 6.97 1.11 -38.97
C PRO A 69 7.58 1.63 -37.65
N THR A 70 8.13 2.85 -37.69
CA THR A 70 8.66 3.46 -36.46
C THR A 70 7.53 3.88 -35.54
N LEU A 71 7.85 4.13 -34.27
CA LEU A 71 6.89 4.67 -33.31
C LEU A 71 6.23 5.97 -33.78
N LYS A 72 6.92 6.79 -34.59
CA LYS A 72 6.35 8.01 -35.16
C LYS A 72 5.28 7.71 -36.21
N ASP A 73 5.55 6.72 -37.06
CA ASP A 73 4.69 6.34 -38.20
C ASP A 73 3.39 5.65 -37.73
N VAL A 74 3.48 4.83 -36.68
CA VAL A 74 2.29 4.20 -36.06
C VAL A 74 1.35 5.23 -35.44
N LEU A 75 1.88 6.34 -34.91
CA LEU A 75 1.08 7.33 -34.18
C LEU A 75 0.52 8.45 -35.08
N SER A 76 1.09 8.65 -36.28
CA SER A 76 0.60 9.61 -37.27
C SER A 76 -0.71 9.20 -37.95
N ASN A 77 -1.04 7.91 -38.00
CA ASN A 77 -2.25 7.41 -38.67
C ASN A 77 -3.55 7.62 -37.85
N PHE A 78 -3.44 8.18 -36.65
CA PHE A 78 -4.55 8.38 -35.70
C PHE A 78 -4.85 9.88 -35.45
N VAL A 79 -4.75 10.75 -36.44
CA VAL A 79 -5.21 12.14 -36.29
C VAL A 79 -6.75 12.16 -36.27
N ARG A 80 -7.34 12.86 -35.29
CA ARG A 80 -8.80 13.12 -35.28
C ARG A 80 -9.15 14.09 -36.42
N ASP A 81 -10.34 13.96 -36.98
CA ASP A 81 -10.87 15.00 -37.88
C ASP A 81 -11.14 16.31 -37.13
N GLU A 82 -11.52 17.37 -37.86
CA GLU A 82 -11.77 18.70 -37.30
C GLU A 82 -12.93 18.73 -36.28
N GLU A 83 -13.80 17.72 -36.32
CA GLU A 83 -14.93 17.52 -35.39
C GLU A 83 -14.52 16.75 -34.13
N GLY A 84 -13.26 16.32 -34.03
CA GLY A 84 -12.73 15.55 -32.91
C GLY A 84 -13.14 14.08 -32.93
N SER A 85 -13.61 13.57 -34.07
CA SER A 85 -13.98 12.17 -34.29
C SER A 85 -12.80 11.35 -34.83
N PHE A 86 -12.92 10.02 -34.78
CA PHE A 86 -12.06 9.11 -35.54
C PHE A 86 -12.91 8.44 -36.61
N SER A 87 -12.58 8.62 -37.89
CA SER A 87 -13.22 7.84 -38.96
C SER A 87 -13.01 6.34 -38.73
N ALA A 88 -14.04 5.53 -39.02
CA ALA A 88 -13.97 4.09 -38.79
C ALA A 88 -12.80 3.40 -39.51
N ALA A 89 -12.42 3.93 -40.69
CA ALA A 89 -11.26 3.47 -41.46
C ALA A 89 -9.93 3.82 -40.78
N ASN A 90 -9.75 5.07 -40.32
CA ASN A 90 -8.54 5.48 -39.60
C ASN A 90 -8.39 4.75 -38.27
N LEU A 91 -9.51 4.50 -37.57
CA LEU A 91 -9.52 3.71 -36.34
C LEU A 91 -9.11 2.25 -36.60
N ALA A 92 -9.65 1.61 -37.65
CA ALA A 92 -9.32 0.22 -37.99
C ALA A 92 -7.86 0.07 -38.46
N GLN A 93 -7.40 0.95 -39.36
CA GLN A 93 -6.03 0.95 -39.88
C GLN A 93 -5.02 1.22 -38.76
N GLY A 94 -5.23 2.28 -37.98
CA GLY A 94 -4.36 2.60 -36.86
C GLY A 94 -4.30 1.48 -35.82
N VAL A 95 -5.43 0.83 -35.50
CA VAL A 95 -5.43 -0.32 -34.57
C VAL A 95 -4.59 -1.47 -35.15
N SER A 96 -4.65 -1.72 -36.46
CA SER A 96 -3.78 -2.69 -37.13
C SER A 96 -2.29 -2.31 -37.05
N ASP A 97 -1.95 -1.06 -37.31
CA ASP A 97 -0.57 -0.54 -37.26
C ASP A 97 0.00 -0.58 -35.84
N PHE A 98 -0.82 -0.26 -34.83
CA PHE A 98 -0.45 -0.35 -33.41
C PHE A 98 -0.20 -1.79 -32.95
N LEU A 99 -0.95 -2.75 -33.48
CA LEU A 99 -0.80 -4.17 -33.17
C LEU A 99 0.37 -4.84 -33.92
N SER A 100 1.01 -4.13 -34.85
CA SER A 100 2.16 -4.63 -35.61
C SER A 100 3.45 -4.64 -34.76
N PRO A 101 4.39 -5.57 -35.02
CA PRO A 101 5.68 -5.60 -34.33
C PRO A 101 6.48 -4.30 -34.51
N VAL A 102 7.17 -3.87 -33.47
CA VAL A 102 8.18 -2.80 -33.52
C VAL A 102 9.50 -3.36 -33.03
N ARG A 103 10.57 -3.02 -33.76
CA ARG A 103 11.92 -3.53 -33.54
C ARG A 103 12.45 -3.21 -32.15
N ASP A 104 12.58 -4.23 -31.30
CA ASP A 104 13.34 -4.17 -30.06
C ASP A 104 14.80 -4.58 -30.35
N THR A 105 15.75 -3.67 -30.14
CA THR A 105 17.17 -3.88 -30.41
C THR A 105 18.01 -4.02 -29.13
N THR A 106 17.38 -4.14 -27.96
CA THR A 106 18.07 -4.19 -26.66
C THR A 106 17.39 -5.14 -25.69
N GLN A 107 18.16 -6.05 -25.06
CA GLN A 107 17.67 -6.91 -23.95
C GLN A 107 17.18 -6.13 -22.70
N HIS A 108 17.27 -4.80 -22.74
CA HIS A 108 16.71 -3.87 -21.78
C HIS A 108 15.88 -2.81 -22.54
N ALA A 109 14.63 -3.14 -22.87
CA ALA A 109 13.72 -2.18 -23.49
C ALA A 109 13.58 -0.93 -22.60
N ASN A 110 13.96 0.24 -23.14
CA ASN A 110 13.77 1.52 -22.47
C ASN A 110 12.29 1.71 -22.08
N GLU A 111 12.03 2.41 -20.96
CA GLU A 111 10.68 2.62 -20.43
C GLU A 111 9.58 2.97 -21.45
N PRO A 112 9.78 3.91 -22.42
CA PRO A 112 8.77 4.17 -23.45
C PRO A 112 8.43 2.94 -24.30
N THR A 113 9.43 2.18 -24.74
CA THR A 113 9.24 0.97 -25.55
C THR A 113 8.50 -0.10 -24.75
N ARG A 114 8.88 -0.29 -23.48
CA ARG A 114 8.21 -1.24 -22.58
C ARG A 114 6.75 -0.84 -22.32
N TRP A 115 6.49 0.44 -22.06
CA TRP A 115 5.14 0.99 -21.87
C TRP A 115 4.22 0.76 -23.06
N LEU A 116 4.70 1.04 -24.26
CA LEU A 116 3.95 0.85 -25.49
C LEU A 116 3.69 -0.63 -25.77
N ASN A 117 4.68 -1.49 -25.55
CA ASN A 117 4.51 -2.94 -25.67
C ASN A 117 3.51 -3.50 -24.64
N ASP A 118 3.51 -2.99 -23.40
CA ASP A 118 2.52 -3.33 -22.38
C ASP A 118 1.10 -2.98 -22.86
N ILE A 119 0.83 -1.73 -23.28
CA ILE A 119 -0.49 -1.33 -23.81
C ILE A 119 -0.87 -2.18 -25.03
N ARG A 120 0.02 -2.35 -26.00
CA ARG A 120 -0.21 -3.16 -27.20
C ARG A 120 -0.64 -4.57 -26.83
N SER A 121 0.04 -5.21 -25.88
CA SER A 121 -0.28 -6.56 -25.45
C SER A 121 -1.70 -6.68 -24.88
N VAL A 122 -2.17 -5.68 -24.12
CA VAL A 122 -3.51 -5.72 -23.51
C VAL A 122 -4.60 -5.23 -24.44
N VAL A 123 -4.39 -4.21 -25.28
CA VAL A 123 -5.34 -3.88 -26.36
C VAL A 123 -5.50 -5.10 -27.27
N ALA A 124 -4.41 -5.78 -27.65
CA ALA A 124 -4.46 -7.02 -28.42
C ALA A 124 -5.23 -8.15 -27.70
N ALA A 125 -5.08 -8.30 -26.38
CA ALA A 125 -5.74 -9.36 -25.61
C ALA A 125 -7.22 -9.05 -25.32
N GLY A 126 -7.55 -7.80 -25.00
CA GLY A 126 -8.91 -7.33 -24.72
C GLY A 126 -9.78 -7.32 -25.98
N THR A 127 -9.24 -6.89 -27.12
CA THR A 127 -9.91 -6.98 -28.42
C THR A 127 -10.11 -8.45 -28.83
N ARG A 128 -9.07 -9.30 -28.74
CA ARG A 128 -9.21 -10.76 -29.04
C ARG A 128 -10.21 -11.48 -28.14
N SER A 129 -10.41 -11.02 -26.90
CA SER A 129 -11.37 -11.62 -25.96
C SER A 129 -12.76 -10.97 -25.95
N LYS A 130 -13.03 -10.00 -26.85
CA LYS A 130 -14.27 -9.20 -26.92
C LYS A 130 -14.61 -8.49 -25.59
N LYS A 131 -13.59 -8.13 -24.79
CA LYS A 131 -13.73 -7.47 -23.48
C LYS A 131 -13.54 -5.96 -23.50
N LEU A 132 -13.03 -5.41 -24.60
CA LEU A 132 -12.91 -3.97 -24.86
C LEU A 132 -13.85 -3.58 -26.00
N THR A 133 -14.53 -2.44 -25.86
CA THR A 133 -15.20 -1.80 -27.00
C THR A 133 -14.19 -1.07 -27.91
N PRO A 134 -14.52 -0.77 -29.17
CA PRO A 134 -13.67 0.05 -30.04
C PRO A 134 -13.32 1.41 -29.43
N THR A 135 -14.27 2.03 -28.70
CA THR A 135 -14.06 3.29 -27.97
C THR A 135 -13.01 3.14 -26.87
N GLN A 136 -13.07 2.08 -26.06
CA GLN A 136 -12.06 1.84 -25.01
C GLN A 136 -10.66 1.58 -25.58
N ALA A 137 -10.58 0.94 -26.76
CA ALA A 137 -9.32 0.78 -27.47
C ALA A 137 -8.79 2.14 -27.98
N ALA A 138 -9.66 2.99 -28.56
CA ALA A 138 -9.32 4.34 -29.02
C ALA A 138 -8.83 5.24 -27.88
N ASP A 139 -9.51 5.21 -26.72
CA ASP A 139 -9.12 5.98 -25.54
C ASP A 139 -7.76 5.51 -25.01
N ALA A 140 -7.52 4.19 -24.90
CA ALA A 140 -6.23 3.66 -24.49
C ALA A 140 -5.08 4.06 -25.43
N LEU A 141 -5.35 4.16 -26.73
CA LEU A 141 -4.40 4.65 -27.75
C LEU A 141 -4.13 6.14 -27.63
N GLN A 142 -5.14 6.96 -27.32
CA GLN A 142 -4.95 8.39 -27.06
C GLN A 142 -4.09 8.59 -25.80
N ILE A 143 -4.43 7.90 -24.72
CA ILE A 143 -3.68 7.95 -23.46
C ILE A 143 -2.23 7.49 -23.65
N ALA A 144 -1.99 6.48 -24.50
CA ALA A 144 -0.63 6.05 -24.87
C ALA A 144 0.18 7.18 -25.52
N ARG A 145 -0.43 7.95 -26.42
CA ARG A 145 0.19 9.09 -27.11
C ARG A 145 0.45 10.25 -26.19
N ASP A 146 -0.53 10.63 -25.38
CA ASP A 146 -0.40 11.74 -24.42
C ASP A 146 0.71 11.43 -23.40
N GLY A 147 0.78 10.17 -22.92
CA GLY A 147 1.86 9.71 -22.05
C GLY A 147 3.25 9.72 -22.71
N LEU A 148 3.35 9.37 -24.00
CA LEU A 148 4.61 9.44 -24.74
C LEU A 148 5.04 10.90 -25.00
N ALA A 149 4.09 11.78 -25.32
CA ALA A 149 4.34 13.21 -25.50
C ALA A 149 4.82 13.86 -24.20
N ALA A 150 4.18 13.54 -23.07
CA ALA A 150 4.61 13.96 -21.75
C ALA A 150 6.03 13.50 -21.41
N LEU A 151 6.36 12.23 -21.68
CA LEU A 151 7.70 11.69 -21.47
C LEU A 151 8.76 12.41 -22.33
N ASN A 152 8.46 12.65 -23.61
CA ASN A 152 9.35 13.39 -24.52
C ASN A 152 9.54 14.86 -24.09
N ALA A 153 8.54 15.46 -23.43
CA ALA A 153 8.61 16.80 -22.84
C ALA A 153 9.28 16.83 -21.45
N GLY A 154 9.64 15.66 -20.89
CA GLY A 154 10.20 15.54 -19.54
C GLY A 154 9.18 15.64 -18.39
N ASP A 155 7.87 15.72 -18.65
CA ASP A 155 6.83 15.67 -17.60
C ASP A 155 6.54 14.20 -17.23
N GLY A 156 7.46 13.64 -16.43
CA GLY A 156 7.33 12.27 -15.93
C GLY A 156 6.05 12.02 -15.12
N ALA A 157 5.53 13.04 -14.43
CA ALA A 157 4.30 12.93 -13.66
C ALA A 157 3.05 12.87 -14.57
N GLU A 158 3.01 13.63 -15.66
CA GLU A 158 1.96 13.49 -16.67
C GLU A 158 2.03 12.14 -17.38
N TYR A 159 3.24 11.66 -17.71
CA TYR A 159 3.44 10.28 -18.19
C TYR A 159 2.85 9.24 -17.21
N ILE A 160 3.12 9.38 -15.90
CA ILE A 160 2.56 8.50 -14.86
C ILE A 160 1.03 8.63 -14.72
N ARG A 161 0.45 9.82 -14.87
CA ARG A 161 -1.01 10.03 -14.85
C ARG A 161 -1.70 9.38 -16.04
N GLN A 162 -1.18 9.61 -17.24
CA GLN A 162 -1.68 8.94 -18.44
C GLN A 162 -1.53 7.42 -18.29
N ARG A 163 -0.40 6.95 -17.74
CA ARG A 163 -0.23 5.53 -17.42
C ARG A 163 -1.30 4.96 -16.48
N ALA A 164 -1.66 5.68 -15.42
CA ALA A 164 -2.75 5.27 -14.53
C ALA A 164 -4.10 5.22 -15.26
N ARG A 165 -4.42 6.22 -16.10
CA ARG A 165 -5.66 6.27 -16.90
C ARG A 165 -5.77 5.11 -17.89
N ALA A 166 -4.68 4.74 -18.57
CA ALA A 166 -4.68 3.61 -19.51
C ALA A 166 -4.91 2.29 -18.77
N VAL A 167 -4.32 2.10 -17.58
CA VAL A 167 -4.62 0.95 -16.72
C VAL A 167 -6.09 0.94 -16.31
N GLU A 168 -6.68 2.07 -15.91
CA GLU A 168 -8.09 2.16 -15.54
C GLU A 168 -9.04 1.87 -16.72
N ALA A 169 -8.78 2.44 -17.89
CA ALA A 169 -9.58 2.26 -19.10
C ALA A 169 -9.53 0.82 -19.66
N LEU A 170 -8.37 0.16 -19.53
CA LEU A 170 -8.14 -1.22 -19.98
C LEU A 170 -8.50 -2.28 -18.93
N SER A 171 -8.65 -1.89 -17.66
CA SER A 171 -9.01 -2.81 -16.59
C SER A 171 -10.43 -3.35 -16.78
N ALA A 172 -10.57 -4.67 -16.74
CA ALA A 172 -11.89 -5.30 -16.69
C ALA A 172 -12.64 -4.84 -15.42
N LYS A 173 -13.96 -4.64 -15.53
CA LYS A 173 -14.81 -4.34 -14.36
C LYS A 173 -14.56 -5.36 -13.25
N MET A 174 -14.26 -4.87 -12.04
CA MET A 174 -13.97 -5.70 -10.87
C MET A 174 -14.94 -6.88 -10.75
N SER A 175 -14.39 -8.09 -10.66
CA SER A 175 -15.19 -9.29 -10.46
C SER A 175 -15.97 -9.24 -9.14
N LEU A 176 -17.04 -10.03 -9.02
CA LEU A 176 -17.82 -10.10 -7.77
C LEU A 176 -16.93 -10.46 -6.56
N GLY A 177 -15.96 -11.38 -6.76
CA GLY A 177 -15.00 -11.75 -5.74
C GLY A 177 -14.01 -10.64 -5.37
N GLU A 178 -13.65 -9.75 -6.30
CA GLU A 178 -12.83 -8.58 -5.98
C GLU A 178 -13.63 -7.51 -5.25
N LYS A 179 -14.88 -7.25 -5.66
CA LYS A 179 -15.79 -6.35 -4.92
C LYS A 179 -16.01 -6.82 -3.48
N ALA A 180 -16.20 -8.13 -3.27
CA ALA A 180 -16.32 -8.70 -1.93
C ALA A 180 -15.04 -8.49 -1.09
N ARG A 181 -13.84 -8.69 -1.67
CA ARG A 181 -12.56 -8.39 -1.00
C ARG A 181 -12.40 -6.90 -0.68
N ASP A 182 -12.82 -6.02 -1.59
CA ASP A 182 -12.77 -4.56 -1.41
C ASP A 182 -13.54 -4.10 -0.17
N VAL A 183 -14.71 -4.69 0.04
CA VAL A 183 -15.57 -4.46 1.22
C VAL A 183 -15.00 -5.12 2.48
N ILE A 184 -14.47 -6.33 2.39
CA ILE A 184 -13.81 -7.00 3.54
C ILE A 184 -12.58 -6.22 4.03
N ASN A 185 -11.84 -5.57 3.12
CA ASN A 185 -10.69 -4.73 3.43
C ASN A 185 -11.05 -3.30 3.87
N LEU A 186 -12.30 -2.85 3.69
CA LEU A 186 -12.74 -1.49 4.00
C LEU A 186 -12.41 -1.05 5.44
N PRO A 187 -12.68 -1.86 6.50
CA PRO A 187 -12.25 -1.54 7.86
C PRO A 187 -10.75 -1.28 7.99
N ARG A 188 -9.89 -2.12 7.38
CA ARG A 188 -8.43 -1.96 7.45
C ARG A 188 -7.98 -0.62 6.85
N ALA A 189 -8.52 -0.26 5.69
CA ALA A 189 -8.18 0.99 5.01
C ALA A 189 -8.63 2.23 5.80
N LEU A 190 -9.77 2.16 6.49
CA LEU A 190 -10.25 3.23 7.37
C LEU A 190 -9.42 3.34 8.66
N LEU A 191 -9.15 2.21 9.33
CA LEU A 191 -8.28 2.15 10.51
C LEU A 191 -6.86 2.67 10.24
N SER A 192 -6.33 2.45 9.03
CA SER A 192 -5.00 2.88 8.59
C SER A 192 -4.97 4.30 7.98
N SER A 193 -6.09 5.02 7.98
CA SER A 193 -6.18 6.38 7.43
C SER A 193 -5.74 7.44 8.43
N ILE A 194 -5.43 8.65 7.95
CA ILE A 194 -4.94 9.77 8.78
C ILE A 194 -3.67 9.37 9.58
N ASP A 195 -2.89 8.47 8.99
CA ASP A 195 -1.66 7.91 9.54
C ASP A 195 -0.52 8.07 8.51
N LEU A 196 0.69 8.38 9.00
CA LEU A 196 1.93 8.46 8.22
C LEU A 196 2.96 7.46 8.76
N SER A 197 2.49 6.34 9.32
CA SER A 197 3.30 5.42 10.13
C SER A 197 4.42 4.67 9.41
N PHE A 198 4.55 4.73 8.09
CA PHE A 198 5.57 3.96 7.37
C PHE A 198 6.98 4.03 7.99
N PRO A 199 7.54 5.21 8.33
CA PRO A 199 8.95 5.33 8.72
C PRO A 199 9.33 4.53 9.97
N PHE A 200 8.54 4.56 11.04
CA PHE A 200 8.84 3.81 12.27
C PHE A 200 8.01 2.52 12.43
N ARG A 201 6.95 2.30 11.65
CA ARG A 201 6.18 1.04 11.67
C ARG A 201 6.80 -0.03 10.79
N GLN A 202 7.08 0.28 9.53
CA GLN A 202 7.64 -0.68 8.57
C GLN A 202 9.12 -0.40 8.30
N GLY A 203 9.48 0.86 8.04
CA GLY A 203 10.80 1.29 7.64
C GLY A 203 11.86 1.36 8.75
N ALA A 204 11.50 1.12 10.01
CA ALA A 204 12.37 1.33 11.17
C ALA A 204 13.71 0.59 11.07
N VAL A 205 13.72 -0.64 10.54
CA VAL A 205 14.94 -1.47 10.42
C VAL A 205 15.95 -0.86 9.43
N GLY A 206 15.47 -0.16 8.39
CA GLY A 206 16.30 0.59 7.45
C GLY A 206 16.59 2.03 7.88
N LEU A 207 15.67 2.67 8.60
CA LEU A 207 15.76 4.06 9.06
C LEU A 207 16.65 4.20 10.31
N LEU A 208 16.44 3.36 11.32
CA LEU A 208 17.18 3.36 12.58
C LEU A 208 18.42 2.45 12.49
N ASN A 209 19.17 2.50 11.39
CA ASN A 209 20.34 1.65 11.19
C ASN A 209 21.65 2.44 11.35
N LEU A 210 22.50 2.08 12.33
CA LEU A 210 23.78 2.74 12.58
C LEU A 210 24.74 2.67 11.39
N ASN A 211 24.72 1.60 10.59
CA ASN A 211 25.60 1.47 9.42
C ASN A 211 25.33 2.51 8.34
N ASN A 212 24.15 3.12 8.37
CA ASN A 212 23.69 4.15 7.44
C ASN A 212 23.70 5.54 8.08
N VAL A 213 24.38 5.75 9.21
CA VAL A 213 24.59 7.06 9.84
C VAL A 213 25.82 7.73 9.23
N SER A 214 25.60 8.43 8.12
CA SER A 214 26.57 9.39 7.54
C SER A 214 25.82 10.66 7.14
N PRO A 215 26.47 11.84 7.07
CA PRO A 215 25.79 13.09 6.72
C PRO A 215 25.02 13.01 5.39
N ARG A 216 25.58 12.33 4.38
CA ARG A 216 24.92 12.09 3.08
C ARG A 216 23.66 11.22 3.21
N ARG A 217 23.70 10.14 4.00
CA ARG A 217 22.53 9.28 4.25
C ARG A 217 21.48 9.95 5.14
N ALA A 218 21.90 10.80 6.08
CA ALA A 218 21.00 11.60 6.89
C ALA A 218 20.23 12.61 6.02
N LEU A 219 20.92 13.28 5.09
CA LEU A 219 20.30 14.18 4.11
C LEU A 219 19.35 13.42 3.17
N ALA A 220 19.75 12.26 2.65
CA ALA A 220 18.90 11.42 1.79
C ALA A 220 17.63 10.92 2.52
N ARG A 221 17.73 10.60 3.82
CA ARG A 221 16.55 10.28 4.64
C ARG A 221 15.67 11.51 4.86
N ALA A 222 16.26 12.70 5.04
CA ALA A 222 15.49 13.93 5.18
C ALA A 222 14.74 14.28 3.87
N THR A 223 15.30 13.99 2.69
CA THR A 223 14.56 14.07 1.42
C THR A 223 13.48 13.00 1.35
N GLU A 224 13.77 11.71 1.61
CA GLU A 224 12.74 10.65 1.67
C GLU A 224 11.53 11.01 2.57
N PHE A 225 11.78 11.62 3.72
CA PHE A 225 10.72 12.14 4.61
C PHE A 225 9.95 13.31 3.98
N ARG A 226 10.63 14.30 3.39
CA ARG A 226 10.00 15.41 2.65
C ARG A 226 9.13 14.87 1.50
N ASP A 227 9.62 13.87 0.79
CA ASP A 227 8.97 13.30 -0.38
C ASP A 227 7.71 12.51 0.03
N MET A 228 7.77 11.79 1.17
CA MET A 228 6.58 11.24 1.83
C MET A 228 5.51 12.32 2.11
N PHE A 229 5.89 13.46 2.69
CA PHE A 229 4.94 14.56 2.92
C PHE A 229 4.45 15.22 1.62
N THR A 230 5.28 15.27 0.58
CA THR A 230 4.94 15.84 -0.73
C THR A 230 3.93 14.95 -1.47
N ALA A 231 4.10 13.63 -1.40
CA ALA A 231 3.12 12.62 -1.81
C ALA A 231 1.83 12.67 -0.98
N ALA A 232 1.95 12.85 0.34
CA ALA A 232 0.80 13.02 1.22
C ALA A 232 -0.04 14.23 0.79
N ALA A 233 0.59 15.39 0.59
CA ALA A 233 -0.07 16.65 0.29
C ALA A 233 -0.70 16.71 -1.11
N SER A 234 -0.13 16.04 -2.12
CA SER A 234 -0.58 16.22 -3.51
C SER A 234 -0.51 14.94 -4.36
N GLN A 235 -1.46 14.81 -5.29
CA GLN A 235 -1.41 13.76 -6.31
C GLN A 235 -0.20 13.96 -7.24
N ARG A 236 0.06 15.20 -7.68
CA ARG A 236 1.19 15.51 -8.57
C ARG A 236 2.53 15.11 -7.96
N GLY A 237 2.80 15.48 -6.70
CA GLY A 237 4.04 15.10 -6.00
C GLY A 237 4.21 13.59 -5.86
N PHE A 238 3.12 12.83 -5.67
CA PHE A 238 3.16 11.37 -5.73
C PHE A 238 3.44 10.83 -7.13
N ASP A 239 2.89 11.46 -8.18
CA ASP A 239 3.19 11.12 -9.57
C ASP A 239 4.66 11.43 -9.94
N ASP A 240 5.20 12.55 -9.47
CA ASP A 240 6.60 12.95 -9.63
C ASP A 240 7.54 11.89 -9.01
N ILE A 241 7.28 11.48 -7.77
CA ILE A 241 8.03 10.41 -7.07
C ILE A 241 7.89 9.05 -7.80
N ARG A 242 6.71 8.74 -8.35
CA ARG A 242 6.51 7.52 -9.16
C ARG A 242 7.29 7.54 -10.48
N ALA A 243 7.57 8.73 -11.03
CA ALA A 243 8.43 8.89 -12.18
C ALA A 243 9.92 8.78 -11.79
N GLU A 244 10.33 9.38 -10.68
CA GLU A 244 11.69 9.26 -10.13
C GLU A 244 12.07 7.80 -9.83
N LEU A 245 11.21 7.07 -9.11
CA LEU A 245 11.38 5.65 -8.79
C LEU A 245 11.60 4.77 -10.04
N ARG A 246 10.98 5.14 -11.16
CA ARG A 246 11.12 4.47 -12.46
C ARG A 246 12.37 4.87 -13.22
N GLY A 247 12.62 6.18 -13.32
CA GLY A 247 13.80 6.73 -14.00
C GLY A 247 15.12 6.47 -13.27
N HIS A 248 15.07 6.02 -12.02
CA HIS A 248 16.25 5.70 -11.24
C HIS A 248 17.11 4.59 -11.90
N PRO A 249 18.45 4.78 -12.09
CA PRO A 249 19.30 3.85 -12.83
C PRO A 249 19.33 2.40 -12.33
N ARG A 250 18.92 2.14 -11.07
CA ARG A 250 18.81 0.78 -10.53
C ARG A 250 17.45 0.13 -10.69
N ALA A 251 16.40 0.84 -11.10
CA ALA A 251 15.05 0.29 -11.14
C ALA A 251 14.95 -1.03 -11.95
N PRO A 252 15.58 -1.17 -13.13
CA PRO A 252 15.56 -2.44 -13.87
C PRO A 252 16.25 -3.59 -13.13
N LEU A 253 17.40 -3.33 -12.50
CA LEU A 253 18.14 -4.32 -11.73
C LEU A 253 17.40 -4.71 -10.44
N ALA A 254 16.76 -3.75 -9.79
CA ALA A 254 15.95 -3.96 -8.60
C ALA A 254 14.73 -4.84 -8.91
N GLU A 255 14.00 -4.54 -9.99
CA GLU A 255 12.88 -5.34 -10.47
C GLU A 255 13.33 -6.77 -10.86
N ALA A 256 14.41 -6.90 -11.64
CA ALA A 256 14.98 -8.19 -12.02
C ALA A 256 15.48 -9.02 -10.81
N SER A 257 15.82 -8.35 -9.71
CA SER A 257 16.18 -9.00 -8.44
C SER A 257 14.96 -9.33 -7.56
N GLY A 258 13.75 -8.89 -7.92
CA GLY A 258 12.52 -9.12 -7.16
C GLY A 258 12.28 -8.11 -6.03
N LEU A 259 12.82 -6.89 -6.13
CA LEU A 259 12.44 -5.80 -5.21
C LEU A 259 10.95 -5.47 -5.40
N TYR A 260 10.21 -5.40 -4.29
CA TYR A 260 8.79 -5.07 -4.33
C TYR A 260 8.60 -3.56 -4.52
N SER A 261 7.74 -3.19 -5.46
CA SER A 261 7.27 -1.82 -5.66
C SER A 261 5.75 -1.80 -5.80
N ALA A 262 5.06 -1.17 -4.84
CA ALA A 262 3.62 -0.97 -4.92
C ALA A 262 3.24 -0.03 -6.08
N THR A 263 4.05 1.01 -6.33
CA THR A 263 3.86 1.96 -7.43
C THR A 263 4.08 1.33 -8.81
N GLY A 264 4.99 0.36 -8.90
CA GLY A 264 5.20 -0.47 -10.08
C GLY A 264 4.00 -1.38 -10.34
N SER A 265 3.62 -2.18 -9.34
CA SER A 265 2.54 -3.16 -9.44
C SER A 265 1.17 -2.55 -9.71
N ALA A 266 0.83 -1.43 -9.06
CA ALA A 266 -0.41 -0.68 -9.27
C ALA A 266 -0.52 -0.02 -10.66
N LEU A 267 0.57 -0.02 -11.44
CA LEU A 267 0.62 0.49 -12.82
C LEU A 267 0.88 -0.64 -13.84
N SER A 268 0.60 -1.89 -13.45
CA SER A 268 0.48 -3.04 -14.34
C SER A 268 -0.97 -3.17 -14.83
N ILE A 269 -1.17 -3.60 -16.08
CA ILE A 269 -2.49 -3.56 -16.74
C ILE A 269 -3.42 -4.71 -16.27
N ASN A 270 -2.98 -5.52 -15.30
CA ASN A 270 -3.81 -6.48 -14.58
C ASN A 270 -3.75 -6.26 -13.06
N SER A 271 -3.46 -5.02 -12.61
CA SER A 271 -3.34 -4.67 -11.20
C SER A 271 -4.65 -4.99 -10.45
N ARG A 272 -4.53 -5.86 -9.45
CA ARG A 272 -5.62 -6.27 -8.55
C ARG A 272 -5.51 -5.51 -7.23
N LEU A 273 -6.55 -5.58 -6.40
CA LEU A 273 -6.54 -5.01 -5.03
C LEU A 273 -5.36 -5.49 -4.17
N ILE A 274 -4.85 -6.70 -4.43
CA ILE A 274 -3.72 -7.33 -3.73
C ILE A 274 -2.35 -6.70 -4.08
N ASP A 275 -2.30 -5.95 -5.18
CA ASP A 275 -1.09 -5.30 -5.69
C ASP A 275 -0.92 -3.87 -5.14
N ARG A 276 -1.94 -3.34 -4.45
CA ARG A 276 -1.89 -2.10 -3.68
C ARG A 276 -1.09 -2.26 -2.39
N GLU A 277 -0.86 -1.15 -1.69
CA GLU A 277 -0.36 -1.18 -0.32
C GLU A 277 -1.32 -1.95 0.59
N GLU A 278 -0.81 -2.94 1.35
CA GLU A 278 -1.61 -3.94 2.09
C GLU A 278 -2.62 -3.31 3.07
N SER A 279 -2.24 -2.18 3.68
CA SER A 279 -3.08 -1.37 4.57
C SER A 279 -4.26 -0.69 3.86
N PHE A 280 -4.14 -0.40 2.56
CA PHE A 280 -5.06 0.43 1.77
C PHE A 280 -5.73 -0.35 0.61
N ALA A 281 -5.84 -1.67 0.73
CA ALA A 281 -6.44 -2.55 -0.28
C ALA A 281 -7.98 -2.46 -0.39
N SER A 282 -8.56 -1.24 -0.37
CA SER A 282 -10.00 -0.96 -0.52
C SER A 282 -10.28 0.32 -1.32
N THR A 283 -10.82 0.20 -2.54
CA THR A 283 -11.22 1.34 -3.38
C THR A 283 -12.51 2.02 -2.93
N VAL A 284 -13.39 1.30 -2.22
CA VAL A 284 -14.56 1.89 -1.56
C VAL A 284 -14.14 2.89 -0.49
N ALA A 285 -13.10 2.59 0.30
CA ALA A 285 -12.62 3.47 1.37
C ALA A 285 -12.23 4.86 0.85
N GLU A 286 -11.49 4.90 -0.27
CA GLU A 286 -11.08 6.10 -1.00
C GLU A 286 -12.24 6.99 -1.50
N LYS A 287 -13.42 6.40 -1.71
CA LYS A 287 -14.60 7.07 -2.28
C LYS A 287 -15.54 7.65 -1.23
N LEU A 288 -15.34 7.32 0.05
CA LEU A 288 -16.18 7.83 1.13
C LEU A 288 -15.98 9.34 1.34
N PRO A 289 -17.06 10.10 1.60
CA PRO A 289 -16.96 11.53 1.85
C PRO A 289 -16.14 11.80 3.12
N VAL A 290 -15.37 12.88 3.10
CA VAL A 290 -14.43 13.29 4.17
C VAL A 290 -13.30 12.27 4.40
N ILE A 291 -13.59 11.10 4.96
CA ILE A 291 -12.60 10.11 5.40
C ILE A 291 -11.79 9.51 4.24
N GLY A 292 -12.39 9.36 3.05
CA GLY A 292 -11.70 8.87 1.85
C GLY A 292 -10.57 9.80 1.39
N ARG A 293 -10.59 11.09 1.75
CA ARG A 293 -9.45 11.99 1.55
C ARG A 293 -8.27 11.59 2.46
N GLY A 294 -8.54 11.26 3.72
CA GLY A 294 -7.55 10.76 4.68
C GLY A 294 -6.94 9.44 4.23
N VAL A 295 -7.75 8.51 3.72
CA VAL A 295 -7.29 7.24 3.10
C VAL A 295 -6.29 7.52 1.97
N LYS A 296 -6.65 8.37 1.01
CA LYS A 296 -5.78 8.72 -0.14
C LYS A 296 -4.48 9.43 0.26
N VAL A 297 -4.52 10.31 1.26
CA VAL A 297 -3.33 11.01 1.79
C VAL A 297 -2.36 9.99 2.40
N SER A 298 -2.87 9.13 3.29
CA SER A 298 -2.06 8.08 3.92
C SER A 298 -1.53 7.07 2.92
N GLU A 299 -2.34 6.59 1.97
CA GLU A 299 -1.90 5.62 0.96
C GLU A 299 -0.75 6.16 0.11
N ARG A 300 -0.86 7.40 -0.42
CA ARG A 300 0.23 8.00 -1.22
C ARG A 300 1.51 8.15 -0.41
N ALA A 301 1.41 8.65 0.83
CA ALA A 301 2.56 8.80 1.72
C ALA A 301 3.26 7.46 1.99
N PHE A 302 2.48 6.46 2.41
CA PHE A 302 2.98 5.14 2.79
C PHE A 302 3.59 4.38 1.60
N THR A 303 2.94 4.50 0.44
CA THR A 303 3.39 3.90 -0.82
C THR A 303 4.68 4.55 -1.33
N ALA A 304 4.76 5.88 -1.33
CA ALA A 304 5.95 6.62 -1.75
C ALA A 304 7.15 6.33 -0.85
N ALA A 305 6.97 6.49 0.47
CA ALA A 305 8.03 6.24 1.44
C ALA A 305 8.52 4.78 1.40
N GLY A 306 7.59 3.83 1.23
CA GLY A 306 7.90 2.41 1.10
C GLY A 306 8.76 2.08 -0.12
N ASP A 307 8.37 2.58 -1.30
CA ASP A 307 9.11 2.27 -2.53
C ASP A 307 10.44 3.04 -2.62
N LEU A 308 10.49 4.30 -2.19
CA LEU A 308 11.74 5.09 -2.09
C LEU A 308 12.76 4.40 -1.19
N GLN A 309 12.36 4.06 0.04
CA GLN A 309 13.27 3.42 0.99
C GLN A 309 13.77 2.07 0.47
N ARG A 310 12.90 1.27 -0.18
CA ARG A 310 13.30 -0.01 -0.80
C ARG A 310 14.33 0.21 -1.90
N LEU A 311 14.11 1.15 -2.80
CA LEU A 311 15.00 1.38 -3.94
C LEU A 311 16.37 1.92 -3.51
N HIS A 312 16.40 2.87 -2.56
CA HIS A 312 17.65 3.43 -2.04
C HIS A 312 18.45 2.45 -1.19
N LEU A 313 17.78 1.61 -0.37
CA LEU A 313 18.45 0.51 0.34
C LEU A 313 19.01 -0.50 -0.65
N PHE A 314 18.23 -0.91 -1.65
CA PHE A 314 18.69 -1.85 -2.67
C PHE A 314 19.89 -1.31 -3.45
N ASP A 315 19.87 -0.07 -3.95
CA ASP A 315 21.03 0.53 -4.61
C ASP A 315 22.27 0.58 -3.70
N GLY A 316 22.08 0.98 -2.44
CA GLY A 316 23.15 1.01 -1.44
C GLY A 316 23.75 -0.37 -1.12
N PHE A 317 22.98 -1.45 -1.25
CA PHE A 317 23.45 -2.82 -1.06
C PHE A 317 23.99 -3.44 -2.36
N ALA A 318 23.43 -3.12 -3.53
CA ALA A 318 23.94 -3.51 -4.83
C ALA A 318 25.34 -2.92 -5.08
N LYS A 319 25.55 -1.62 -4.79
CA LYS A 319 26.87 -0.98 -4.79
C LYS A 319 27.87 -1.65 -3.85
N GLN A 320 27.39 -2.23 -2.75
CA GLN A 320 28.21 -2.98 -1.80
C GLN A 320 28.56 -4.40 -2.27
N LEU A 321 27.71 -5.06 -3.07
CA LEU A 321 28.04 -6.31 -3.75
C LEU A 321 29.09 -6.06 -4.84
N GLU A 322 28.89 -5.04 -5.66
CA GLU A 322 29.78 -4.65 -6.76
C GLU A 322 31.17 -4.23 -6.28
N GLY A 323 31.23 -3.44 -5.19
CA GLY A 323 32.49 -3.08 -4.53
C GLY A 323 33.25 -4.26 -3.92
N ARG A 324 32.66 -5.46 -3.91
CA ARG A 324 33.29 -6.74 -3.52
C ARG A 324 33.48 -7.70 -4.71
N GLY A 325 33.30 -7.21 -5.94
CA GLY A 325 33.44 -8.00 -7.16
C GLY A 325 32.25 -8.89 -7.50
N VAL A 326 31.15 -8.85 -6.72
CA VAL A 326 29.94 -9.62 -7.01
C VAL A 326 29.09 -8.83 -8.02
N LYS A 327 28.90 -9.39 -9.21
CA LYS A 327 28.08 -8.81 -10.28
C LYS A 327 26.81 -9.65 -10.54
N PHE A 328 25.76 -9.00 -11.06
CA PHE A 328 24.44 -9.63 -11.24
C PHE A 328 24.42 -10.74 -12.30
N ASP A 329 25.17 -10.57 -13.39
CA ASP A 329 25.37 -11.57 -14.45
C ASP A 329 26.05 -12.85 -13.93
N GLN A 330 26.96 -12.71 -12.97
CA GLN A 330 27.74 -13.80 -12.39
C GLN A 330 27.06 -14.45 -11.18
N ASN A 331 26.38 -13.66 -10.34
CA ASN A 331 25.66 -14.14 -9.15
C ASN A 331 24.34 -13.37 -8.97
N PRO A 332 23.30 -13.69 -9.77
CA PRO A 332 21.99 -13.02 -9.65
C PRO A 332 21.33 -13.35 -8.31
N LYS A 333 21.64 -14.52 -7.72
CA LYS A 333 21.11 -14.95 -6.42
C LYS A 333 21.51 -13.99 -5.30
N ALA A 334 22.74 -13.44 -5.29
CA ALA A 334 23.17 -12.49 -4.26
C ALA A 334 22.32 -11.22 -4.26
N TYR A 335 21.95 -10.71 -5.45
CA TYR A 335 21.07 -9.55 -5.58
C TYR A 335 19.62 -9.88 -5.23
N GLN A 336 19.14 -11.08 -5.61
CA GLN A 336 17.81 -11.56 -5.20
C GLN A 336 17.71 -11.73 -3.67
N ASP A 337 18.74 -12.27 -3.02
CA ASP A 337 18.80 -12.40 -1.56
C ASP A 337 18.78 -11.01 -0.89
N ILE A 338 19.51 -10.04 -1.44
CA ILE A 338 19.46 -8.63 -0.99
C ILE A 338 18.08 -8.01 -1.20
N ALA A 339 17.46 -8.16 -2.37
CA ALA A 339 16.12 -7.63 -2.64
C ALA A 339 15.06 -8.23 -1.71
N ASN A 340 15.11 -9.54 -1.47
CA ASN A 340 14.25 -10.23 -0.51
C ASN A 340 14.49 -9.73 0.93
N TYR A 341 15.75 -9.48 1.33
CA TYR A 341 16.06 -8.89 2.64
C TYR A 341 15.54 -7.45 2.76
N VAL A 342 15.71 -6.61 1.73
CA VAL A 342 15.18 -5.24 1.67
C VAL A 342 13.65 -5.24 1.77
N ASN A 343 12.98 -6.13 1.04
CA ASN A 343 11.53 -6.33 1.14
C ASN A 343 11.15 -6.70 2.59
N ALA A 344 11.79 -7.69 3.20
CA ALA A 344 11.47 -8.13 4.56
C ALA A 344 11.75 -7.06 5.64
N MET A 345 12.86 -6.32 5.55
CA MET A 345 13.16 -5.26 6.53
C MET A 345 12.23 -4.05 6.39
N THR A 346 11.68 -3.78 5.19
CA THR A 346 10.72 -2.69 4.89
C THR A 346 9.25 -3.13 4.88
N GLY A 347 8.91 -4.24 5.57
CA GLY A 347 7.53 -4.64 5.83
C GLY A 347 6.88 -5.56 4.78
N ARG A 348 7.63 -6.07 3.81
CA ARG A 348 7.16 -6.93 2.70
C ARG A 348 7.79 -8.32 2.74
N GLY A 349 7.31 -9.15 3.67
CA GLY A 349 7.74 -10.53 3.77
C GLY A 349 7.14 -11.43 2.70
N ARG A 350 7.91 -12.40 2.22
CA ARG A 350 7.44 -13.41 1.25
C ARG A 350 6.55 -14.44 1.96
N ILE A 351 5.29 -14.60 1.57
CA ILE A 351 4.48 -15.73 2.04
C ILE A 351 5.10 -17.02 1.47
N HIS A 352 5.25 -18.06 2.30
CA HIS A 352 5.87 -19.33 1.90
C HIS A 352 5.08 -19.97 0.74
N ASP A 353 5.75 -20.55 -0.26
CA ASP A 353 5.09 -20.99 -1.51
C ASP A 353 3.91 -21.95 -1.27
N LYS A 354 4.07 -22.88 -0.31
CA LYS A 354 3.01 -23.80 0.17
C LYS A 354 1.74 -23.11 0.70
N LEU A 355 1.82 -21.84 1.12
CA LEU A 355 0.71 -21.03 1.63
C LEU A 355 0.24 -19.96 0.62
N LYS A 356 0.86 -19.87 -0.56
CA LYS A 356 0.56 -18.85 -1.57
C LYS A 356 -0.87 -18.96 -2.11
N SER A 357 -1.41 -20.18 -2.19
CA SER A 357 -2.84 -20.41 -2.51
C SER A 357 -3.80 -19.84 -1.47
N LEU A 358 -3.35 -19.68 -0.22
CA LEU A 358 -4.13 -19.11 0.88
C LEU A 358 -3.94 -17.59 1.00
N GLU A 359 -3.06 -16.96 0.23
CA GLU A 359 -2.83 -15.50 0.30
C GLU A 359 -4.12 -14.66 0.22
N PRO A 360 -5.11 -14.97 -0.65
CA PRO A 360 -6.40 -14.25 -0.65
C PRO A 360 -7.19 -14.40 0.67
N VAL A 361 -7.09 -15.56 1.33
CA VAL A 361 -7.76 -15.84 2.62
C VAL A 361 -7.00 -15.15 3.76
N LEU A 362 -5.67 -15.23 3.78
CA LEU A 362 -4.81 -14.55 4.74
C LEU A 362 -5.00 -13.02 4.68
N ASN A 363 -5.16 -12.45 3.48
CA ASN A 363 -5.48 -11.04 3.29
C ASN A 363 -6.87 -10.63 3.79
N GLY A 364 -7.83 -11.56 3.89
CA GLY A 364 -9.12 -11.32 4.53
C GLY A 364 -9.09 -11.54 6.05
N ALA A 365 -8.31 -12.53 6.51
CA ALA A 365 -8.29 -13.01 7.89
C ALA A 365 -7.29 -12.30 8.81
N LEU A 366 -6.20 -11.73 8.29
CA LEU A 366 -5.13 -11.07 9.06
C LEU A 366 -5.08 -9.57 8.76
N PHE A 367 -4.64 -8.74 9.72
CA PHE A 367 -4.52 -7.30 9.51
C PHE A 367 -3.41 -6.94 8.52
N SER A 368 -2.28 -7.62 8.55
CA SER A 368 -1.14 -7.34 7.66
C SER A 368 -0.24 -8.58 7.48
N PRO A 369 -0.68 -9.57 6.66
CA PRO A 369 0.05 -10.83 6.52
C PRO A 369 1.47 -10.69 5.95
N LYS A 370 1.70 -9.81 4.96
CA LYS A 370 3.04 -9.54 4.42
C LYS A 370 3.92 -8.84 5.47
N PHE A 371 3.36 -7.92 6.25
CA PHE A 371 4.08 -7.30 7.37
C PHE A 371 4.47 -8.33 8.45
N LEU A 372 3.56 -9.18 8.89
CA LEU A 372 3.84 -10.25 9.85
C LEU A 372 4.92 -11.22 9.34
N ALA A 373 4.79 -11.69 8.11
CA ALA A 373 5.79 -12.53 7.46
C ALA A 373 7.17 -11.85 7.42
N SER A 374 7.20 -10.52 7.22
CA SER A 374 8.44 -9.73 7.17
C SER A 374 9.19 -9.76 8.51
N ARG A 375 8.46 -9.56 9.63
CA ARG A 375 9.05 -9.53 10.97
C ARG A 375 9.57 -10.93 11.35
N LEU A 376 8.81 -11.98 11.03
CA LEU A 376 9.24 -13.37 11.22
C LEU A 376 10.47 -13.73 10.37
N GLN A 377 10.59 -13.20 9.15
CA GLN A 377 11.75 -13.42 8.28
C GLN A 377 13.02 -12.74 8.81
N VAL A 378 12.92 -11.49 9.28
CA VAL A 378 14.04 -10.75 9.87
C VAL A 378 14.54 -11.42 11.16
N LEU A 379 13.67 -12.07 11.93
CA LEU A 379 14.05 -12.75 13.16
C LEU A 379 14.50 -14.21 12.97
N ASN A 380 14.31 -14.80 11.79
CA ASN A 380 14.62 -16.21 11.54
C ASN A 380 16.09 -16.40 11.08
N PRO A 381 16.95 -17.10 11.85
CA PRO A 381 18.34 -17.37 11.45
C PRO A 381 18.47 -18.10 10.10
N MET A 382 17.47 -18.93 9.75
CA MET A 382 17.46 -19.68 8.49
C MET A 382 17.26 -18.78 7.26
N THR A 383 16.76 -17.55 7.42
CA THR A 383 16.77 -16.54 6.35
C THR A 383 18.21 -16.27 5.93
N TYR A 384 19.05 -15.87 6.89
CA TYR A 384 20.46 -15.52 6.66
C TYR A 384 21.30 -16.72 6.24
N ALA A 385 21.12 -17.88 6.87
CA ALA A 385 21.88 -19.10 6.57
C ALA A 385 21.73 -19.59 5.12
N ARG A 386 20.67 -19.18 4.41
CA ARG A 386 20.37 -19.54 3.01
C ARG A 386 20.76 -18.46 1.97
N MET A 387 21.19 -17.29 2.44
CA MET A 387 21.67 -16.22 1.56
C MET A 387 23.08 -16.51 1.04
N GLU A 388 23.41 -16.02 -0.16
CA GLU A 388 24.77 -15.94 -0.68
C GLU A 388 25.73 -15.26 0.31
N PRO A 389 27.03 -15.64 0.38
CA PRO A 389 27.93 -15.20 1.44
C PRO A 389 28.03 -13.67 1.63
N GLU A 390 28.19 -12.91 0.54
CA GLU A 390 28.30 -11.44 0.64
C GLU A 390 26.94 -10.76 0.88
N ALA A 391 25.84 -11.30 0.32
CA ALA A 391 24.49 -10.83 0.62
C ALA A 391 24.14 -11.04 2.11
N ARG A 392 24.50 -12.22 2.65
CA ARG A 392 24.40 -12.57 4.07
C ARG A 392 25.21 -11.63 4.94
N ARG A 393 26.45 -11.32 4.55
CA ARG A 393 27.34 -10.42 5.29
C ARG A 393 26.79 -9.00 5.37
N ILE A 394 26.23 -8.48 4.28
CA ILE A 394 25.53 -7.19 4.27
C ILE A 394 24.31 -7.24 5.18
N ALA A 395 23.42 -8.22 5.01
CA ALA A 395 22.18 -8.30 5.78
C ALA A 395 22.41 -8.49 7.29
N LEU A 396 23.37 -9.33 7.71
CA LEU A 396 23.74 -9.50 9.11
C LEU A 396 24.37 -8.22 9.70
N LYS A 397 25.17 -7.49 8.91
CA LYS A 397 25.70 -6.19 9.33
C LYS A 397 24.57 -5.20 9.58
N GLU A 398 23.58 -5.12 8.70
CA GLU A 398 22.41 -4.27 8.89
C GLU A 398 21.58 -4.67 10.12
N VAL A 399 21.34 -5.97 10.37
CA VAL A 399 20.69 -6.43 11.61
C VAL A 399 21.46 -5.96 12.85
N ALA A 400 22.79 -6.12 12.87
CA ALA A 400 23.63 -5.68 13.97
C ALA A 400 23.60 -4.14 14.16
N GLY A 401 23.56 -3.37 13.08
CA GLY A 401 23.48 -1.91 13.14
C GLY A 401 22.11 -1.37 13.58
N PHE A 402 21.03 -2.10 13.28
CA PHE A 402 19.70 -1.80 13.83
C PHE A 402 19.62 -2.17 15.32
N ALA A 403 20.10 -3.35 15.71
CA ALA A 403 20.17 -3.76 17.12
C ALA A 403 21.00 -2.76 17.94
N GLY A 404 22.17 -2.34 17.42
CA GLY A 404 23.00 -1.31 18.03
C GLY A 404 22.27 0.02 18.20
N ALA A 405 21.53 0.50 17.19
CA ALA A 405 20.74 1.73 17.30
C ALA A 405 19.66 1.62 18.39
N VAL A 406 18.93 0.51 18.42
CA VAL A 406 17.89 0.26 19.44
C VAL A 406 18.50 0.22 20.82
N THR A 407 19.60 -0.50 21.03
CA THR A 407 20.31 -0.52 22.32
C THR A 407 20.80 0.88 22.72
N THR A 408 21.29 1.69 21.78
CA THR A 408 21.65 3.09 22.04
C THR A 408 20.44 3.93 22.45
N VAL A 409 19.31 3.83 21.74
CA VAL A 409 18.07 4.56 22.06
C VAL A 409 17.52 4.17 23.42
N LEU A 410 17.48 2.87 23.73
CA LEU A 410 17.07 2.36 25.05
C LEU A 410 18.02 2.80 26.17
N GLY A 411 19.34 2.74 25.94
CA GLY A 411 20.35 3.18 26.90
C GLY A 411 20.28 4.68 27.19
N LEU A 412 20.07 5.52 26.16
CA LEU A 412 19.86 6.97 26.32
C LEU A 412 18.56 7.30 27.03
N ALA A 413 17.49 6.55 26.77
CA ALA A 413 16.22 6.71 27.49
C ALA A 413 16.37 6.37 28.98
N ALA A 414 17.04 5.25 29.30
CA ALA A 414 17.34 4.86 30.68
C ALA A 414 18.23 5.90 31.39
N ALA A 415 19.28 6.39 30.72
CA ALA A 415 20.13 7.47 31.25
C ALA A 415 19.38 8.79 31.44
N SER A 416 18.29 9.01 30.70
CA SER A 416 17.38 10.16 30.84
C SER A 416 16.26 9.92 31.87
N GLY A 417 16.31 8.83 32.64
CA GLY A 417 15.36 8.52 33.71
C GLY A 417 14.09 7.77 33.30
N ALA A 418 13.98 7.29 32.06
CA ALA A 418 12.88 6.43 31.65
C ALA A 418 13.11 4.96 32.08
N GLU A 419 12.04 4.23 32.38
CA GLU A 419 12.15 2.78 32.60
C GLU A 419 12.25 2.05 31.26
N VAL A 420 13.05 1.00 31.16
CA VAL A 420 13.14 0.15 29.97
C VAL A 420 12.80 -1.30 30.33
N GLY A 421 11.87 -1.91 29.59
CA GLY A 421 11.53 -3.32 29.79
C GLY A 421 12.64 -4.26 29.29
N LEU A 422 13.29 -4.97 30.21
CA LEU A 422 14.38 -5.91 29.88
C LEU A 422 13.95 -7.39 29.91
N ASP A 423 12.78 -7.71 30.48
CA ASP A 423 12.25 -9.07 30.55
C ASP A 423 11.63 -9.52 29.21
N PRO A 424 12.17 -10.55 28.53
CA PRO A 424 11.65 -11.06 27.26
C PRO A 424 10.33 -11.84 27.35
N ASP A 425 9.87 -12.23 28.55
CA ASP A 425 8.50 -12.72 28.75
C ASP A 425 7.49 -11.56 28.92
N SER A 426 7.96 -10.31 29.08
CA SER A 426 7.06 -9.18 29.29
C SER A 426 6.47 -8.65 27.98
N ALA A 427 5.20 -8.24 28.01
CA ALA A 427 4.60 -7.46 26.94
C ALA A 427 5.29 -6.09 26.75
N ASP A 428 6.07 -5.63 27.74
CA ASP A 428 6.87 -4.41 27.71
C ASP A 428 8.34 -4.64 27.30
N PHE A 429 8.73 -5.84 26.88
CA PHE A 429 10.10 -6.13 26.44
C PHE A 429 10.58 -5.13 25.37
N ALA A 430 11.77 -4.58 25.57
CA ALA A 430 12.44 -3.59 24.73
C ALA A 430 11.61 -2.31 24.45
N LYS A 431 10.63 -1.99 25.31
CA LYS A 431 9.91 -0.71 25.28
C LYS A 431 10.50 0.28 26.27
N ILE A 432 10.47 1.56 25.89
CA ILE A 432 10.69 2.69 26.79
C ILE A 432 9.37 2.99 27.51
N LYS A 433 9.38 3.23 28.81
CA LYS A 433 8.21 3.63 29.59
C LYS A 433 8.42 5.00 30.21
N PHE A 434 7.43 5.86 30.07
CA PHE A 434 7.41 7.19 30.65
C PHE A 434 6.07 7.43 31.37
N GLY A 435 6.05 7.12 32.67
CA GLY A 435 4.81 7.01 33.44
C GLY A 435 3.91 5.93 32.84
N ASN A 436 2.70 6.32 32.45
CA ASN A 436 1.71 5.41 31.89
C ASN A 436 1.83 5.13 30.39
N THR A 437 2.74 5.79 29.68
CA THR A 437 2.95 5.57 28.23
C THR A 437 4.15 4.67 27.97
N ARG A 438 3.97 3.70 27.06
CA ARG A 438 5.01 2.78 26.57
C ARG A 438 5.28 3.04 25.09
N TYR A 439 6.54 2.98 24.68
CA TYR A 439 7.00 3.19 23.30
C TYR A 439 7.77 1.98 22.76
N ASP A 440 7.28 1.37 21.70
CA ASP A 440 7.95 0.34 20.91
C ASP A 440 8.80 0.98 19.79
N VAL A 441 10.11 0.84 19.92
CA VAL A 441 11.14 1.33 18.97
C VAL A 441 11.65 0.23 18.02
N LEU A 442 11.12 -1.00 18.12
CA LEU A 442 11.54 -2.17 17.34
C LEU A 442 10.81 -2.32 15.99
N GLY A 443 10.00 -1.36 15.56
CA GLY A 443 9.30 -1.42 14.27
C GLY A 443 8.43 -2.67 14.11
N GLY A 444 7.71 -3.05 15.18
CA GLY A 444 6.84 -4.22 15.21
C GLY A 444 7.55 -5.58 15.33
N LEU A 445 8.89 -5.64 15.48
CA LEU A 445 9.60 -6.89 15.81
C LEU A 445 9.33 -7.36 17.24
N GLN A 446 8.97 -6.44 18.16
CA GLN A 446 8.76 -6.70 19.59
C GLN A 446 7.76 -7.83 19.87
N GLN A 447 6.58 -7.77 19.24
CA GLN A 447 5.50 -8.72 19.52
C GLN A 447 5.84 -10.14 19.02
N PRO A 448 6.38 -10.35 17.79
CA PRO A 448 6.96 -11.63 17.40
C PRO A 448 8.08 -12.14 18.31
N MET A 449 8.98 -11.28 18.80
CA MET A 449 10.06 -11.69 19.71
C MET A 449 9.50 -12.28 21.02
N VAL A 450 8.59 -11.55 21.68
CA VAL A 450 7.94 -12.02 22.92
C VAL A 450 7.11 -13.28 22.68
N PHE A 451 6.42 -13.39 21.53
CA PHE A 451 5.72 -14.62 21.15
C PHE A 451 6.67 -15.81 21.03
N MET A 452 7.75 -15.70 20.24
CA MET A 452 8.70 -16.81 20.05
C MET A 452 9.42 -17.20 21.35
N PHE A 453 9.70 -16.22 22.23
CA PHE A 453 10.28 -16.49 23.54
C PHE A 453 9.32 -17.29 24.44
N ARG A 454 8.06 -16.84 24.54
CA ARG A 454 7.00 -17.53 25.29
C ARG A 454 6.71 -18.92 24.76
N GLU A 455 6.60 -19.06 23.45
CA GLU A 455 6.36 -20.34 22.78
C GLU A 455 7.53 -21.32 23.04
N GLY A 456 8.77 -20.83 22.94
CA GLY A 456 9.98 -21.60 23.25
C GLY A 456 10.03 -22.05 24.72
N GLN A 457 9.73 -21.16 25.68
CA GLN A 457 9.63 -21.52 27.09
C GLN A 457 8.53 -22.57 27.34
N ALA A 458 7.34 -22.39 26.76
CA ALA A 458 6.23 -23.32 26.93
C ALA A 458 6.53 -24.70 26.34
N LEU A 459 7.19 -24.77 25.18
CA LEU A 459 7.66 -26.03 24.59
C LEU A 459 8.72 -26.71 25.47
N TYR A 460 9.70 -25.96 25.97
CA TYR A 460 10.74 -26.48 26.88
C TYR A 460 10.15 -27.03 28.18
N ARG A 461 9.32 -26.24 28.88
CA ARG A 461 8.65 -26.65 30.12
C ARG A 461 7.75 -27.87 29.92
N ARG A 462 7.01 -27.93 28.81
CA ARG A 462 6.21 -29.11 28.43
C ARG A 462 7.08 -30.35 28.21
N GLN A 463 8.24 -30.21 27.56
CA GLN A 463 9.18 -31.32 27.35
C GLN A 463 9.85 -31.77 28.66
N ALA A 464 10.09 -30.84 29.59
CA ALA A 464 10.56 -31.12 30.94
C ALA A 464 9.50 -31.75 31.87
N GLY A 465 8.26 -31.93 31.41
CA GLY A 465 7.16 -32.52 32.18
C GLY A 465 6.48 -31.57 33.16
N GLU A 466 6.73 -30.26 33.07
CA GLU A 466 6.07 -29.27 33.93
C GLU A 466 4.57 -29.14 33.61
N LYS A 467 3.75 -28.99 34.66
CA LYS A 467 2.32 -28.66 34.52
C LYS A 467 2.16 -27.19 34.17
N LEU A 468 2.01 -26.90 32.88
CA LEU A 468 1.64 -25.58 32.40
C LEU A 468 0.20 -25.23 32.80
N SER A 469 -0.05 -23.97 33.15
CA SER A 469 -1.43 -23.46 33.20
C SER A 469 -2.04 -23.46 31.79
N GLU A 470 -3.37 -23.53 31.71
CA GLU A 470 -4.14 -23.48 30.46
C GLU A 470 -3.66 -22.35 29.53
N TYR A 471 -3.49 -21.15 30.10
CA TYR A 471 -3.00 -19.97 29.40
C TYR A 471 -1.53 -20.05 28.96
N GLN A 472 -0.69 -20.84 29.61
CA GLN A 472 0.74 -20.99 29.28
C GLN A 472 1.03 -22.17 28.36
N THR A 473 0.01 -22.90 27.89
CA THR A 473 0.22 -23.93 26.86
C THR A 473 0.67 -23.31 25.53
N PRO A 474 1.53 -23.98 24.74
CA PRO A 474 1.94 -23.49 23.42
C PRO A 474 0.74 -23.16 22.52
N GLY A 475 -0.28 -24.03 22.52
CA GLY A 475 -1.53 -23.80 21.77
C GLY A 475 -2.22 -22.47 22.14
N ALA A 476 -2.39 -22.19 23.43
CA ALA A 476 -3.02 -20.95 23.90
C ALA A 476 -2.15 -19.70 23.66
N ILE A 477 -0.82 -19.84 23.67
CA ILE A 477 0.11 -18.75 23.32
C ILE A 477 0.03 -18.42 21.83
N ALA A 478 0.08 -19.45 20.96
CA ALA A 478 -0.07 -19.32 19.52
C ALA A 478 -1.46 -18.77 19.12
N GLU A 479 -2.54 -19.24 19.75
CA GLU A 479 -3.90 -18.74 19.52
C GLU A 479 -4.01 -17.26 19.87
N ARG A 480 -3.56 -16.85 21.06
CA ARG A 480 -3.57 -15.42 21.44
C ARG A 480 -2.70 -14.57 20.53
N PHE A 481 -1.53 -15.08 20.09
CA PHE A 481 -0.73 -14.36 19.11
C PHE A 481 -1.49 -14.19 17.79
N ALA A 482 -2.05 -15.27 17.23
CA ALA A 482 -2.86 -15.23 16.01
C ALA A 482 -4.06 -14.27 16.14
N ARG A 483 -4.75 -14.26 17.29
CA ARG A 483 -5.82 -13.33 17.64
C ARG A 483 -5.39 -11.87 17.47
N THR A 484 -4.22 -11.48 18.01
CA THR A 484 -3.67 -10.11 17.84
C THR A 484 -3.25 -9.75 16.40
N LYS A 485 -3.31 -10.70 15.47
CA LYS A 485 -2.99 -10.50 14.04
C LYS A 485 -4.22 -10.60 13.15
N ALA A 486 -5.39 -10.91 13.69
CA ALA A 486 -6.64 -10.96 12.94
C ALA A 486 -6.94 -9.61 12.24
N SER A 487 -7.61 -9.66 11.09
CA SER A 487 -8.18 -8.47 10.46
C SER A 487 -9.30 -7.89 11.33
N PRO A 488 -9.72 -6.63 11.14
CA PRO A 488 -10.79 -6.06 11.97
C PRO A 488 -12.09 -6.86 11.86
N ALA A 489 -12.44 -7.30 10.64
CA ALA A 489 -13.62 -8.13 10.38
C ALA A 489 -13.51 -9.54 11.00
N ALA A 490 -12.34 -10.19 10.94
CA ALA A 490 -12.11 -11.49 11.59
C ALA A 490 -12.00 -11.36 13.13
N GLY A 491 -11.55 -10.20 13.61
CA GLY A 491 -11.63 -9.75 14.98
C GLY A 491 -13.08 -9.79 15.47
N PHE A 492 -13.90 -8.91 14.90
CA PHE A 492 -15.31 -8.76 15.21
C PHE A 492 -16.10 -10.08 15.09
N ALA A 493 -15.94 -10.84 14.00
CA ALA A 493 -16.70 -12.08 13.78
C ALA A 493 -16.42 -13.14 14.87
N TYR A 494 -15.21 -13.16 15.41
CA TYR A 494 -14.81 -14.04 16.49
C TYR A 494 -15.31 -13.55 17.86
N ASP A 495 -15.22 -12.24 18.15
CA ASP A 495 -15.78 -11.69 19.40
C ASP A 495 -17.31 -11.86 19.46
N ALA A 496 -17.99 -11.76 18.32
CA ALA A 496 -19.42 -12.06 18.22
C ALA A 496 -19.75 -13.55 18.40
N ALA A 497 -18.86 -14.46 17.98
CA ALA A 497 -19.04 -15.90 18.15
C ALA A 497 -18.67 -16.38 19.57
N VAL A 498 -17.68 -15.75 20.20
CA VAL A 498 -17.22 -16.03 21.57
C VAL A 498 -17.93 -15.10 22.54
N LYS A 499 -19.00 -15.60 23.17
CA LYS A 499 -19.66 -14.90 24.28
C LYS A 499 -18.60 -14.49 25.33
N ASN A 500 -18.63 -13.23 25.77
CA ASN A 500 -17.73 -12.64 26.79
C ASN A 500 -16.29 -12.32 26.31
N ALA A 501 -16.11 -11.97 25.03
CA ALA A 501 -14.88 -11.39 24.49
C ALA A 501 -15.07 -9.92 24.09
N ASN A 502 -14.21 -9.03 24.59
CA ASN A 502 -14.15 -7.63 24.12
C ASN A 502 -13.13 -7.50 22.98
N PHE A 503 -13.36 -6.54 22.07
CA PHE A 503 -12.51 -6.23 20.91
C PHE A 503 -11.03 -5.96 21.24
N THR A 504 -10.72 -5.67 22.51
CA THR A 504 -9.36 -5.53 23.06
C THR A 504 -8.63 -6.86 23.33
N GLY A 505 -9.26 -8.01 23.06
CA GLY A 505 -8.65 -9.35 23.17
C GLY A 505 -8.60 -9.93 24.58
N TRP A 506 -9.29 -9.31 25.55
CA TRP A 506 -9.42 -9.84 26.91
C TRP A 506 -10.61 -10.80 27.00
N TRP A 507 -10.28 -12.07 27.19
CA TRP A 507 -11.22 -13.12 27.53
C TRP A 507 -11.73 -12.91 28.96
N ASN A 508 -13.04 -13.06 29.17
CA ASN A 508 -13.76 -12.81 30.43
C ASN A 508 -14.08 -11.33 30.73
N SER A 509 -14.50 -10.55 29.73
CA SER A 509 -15.36 -9.41 30.04
C SER A 509 -16.70 -9.94 30.59
N LYS A 510 -17.25 -9.30 31.63
CA LYS A 510 -18.61 -9.62 32.12
C LYS A 510 -19.69 -8.82 31.41
N GLU A 511 -19.30 -8.04 30.41
CA GLU A 511 -20.13 -7.08 29.70
C GLU A 511 -20.53 -7.69 28.35
N PRO A 512 -21.81 -7.56 27.95
CA PRO A 512 -22.26 -8.05 26.66
C PRO A 512 -21.61 -7.26 25.53
N PHE A 513 -21.38 -7.93 24.40
CA PHE A 513 -20.78 -7.31 23.21
C PHE A 513 -21.66 -6.18 22.66
N ASP A 514 -21.17 -4.94 22.69
CA ASP A 514 -21.84 -3.79 22.07
C ASP A 514 -21.54 -3.74 20.57
N TYR A 515 -22.57 -3.91 19.75
CA TYR A 515 -22.47 -3.89 18.30
C TYR A 515 -22.21 -2.49 17.74
N GLY A 516 -22.67 -1.43 18.41
CA GLY A 516 -22.47 -0.04 18.03
C GLY A 516 -21.03 0.43 18.29
N GLU A 517 -20.53 0.18 19.51
CA GLU A 517 -19.11 0.42 19.85
C GLU A 517 -18.21 -0.47 18.99
N GLY A 518 -18.57 -1.74 18.82
CA GLY A 518 -17.90 -2.69 17.93
C GLY A 518 -17.75 -2.14 16.51
N VAL A 519 -18.83 -1.70 15.86
CA VAL A 519 -18.77 -1.11 14.51
C VAL A 519 -17.98 0.20 14.49
N GLY A 520 -18.13 1.07 15.48
CA GLY A 520 -17.33 2.30 15.60
C GLY A 520 -15.82 2.00 15.65
N SER A 521 -15.43 1.00 16.44
CA SER A 521 -14.03 0.57 16.61
C SER A 521 -13.40 -0.05 15.35
N LEU A 522 -14.21 -0.44 14.36
CA LEU A 522 -13.77 -0.96 13.06
C LEU A 522 -13.50 0.12 12.01
N ILE A 523 -13.98 1.35 12.22
CA ILE A 523 -13.91 2.44 11.23
C ILE A 523 -13.21 3.70 11.74
N ALA A 524 -13.09 3.87 13.06
CA ALA A 524 -12.38 4.99 13.67
C ALA A 524 -10.85 4.85 13.46
N PRO A 525 -10.17 5.81 12.77
CA PRO A 525 -8.75 5.71 12.50
C PRO A 525 -7.91 5.50 13.76
N LEU A 526 -6.97 4.55 13.72
CA LEU A 526 -6.22 4.11 14.91
C LEU A 526 -5.50 5.29 15.59
N PHE A 527 -4.78 6.10 14.80
CA PHE A 527 -4.07 7.26 15.31
C PHE A 527 -5.00 8.28 16.00
N VAL A 528 -6.20 8.52 15.45
CA VAL A 528 -7.18 9.45 16.03
C VAL A 528 -7.74 8.91 17.35
N ARG A 529 -8.00 7.60 17.42
CA ARG A 529 -8.45 6.95 18.66
C ARG A 529 -7.37 6.99 19.74
N ASP A 530 -6.14 6.65 19.39
CA ASP A 530 -5.02 6.63 20.33
C ASP A 530 -4.72 8.06 20.84
N LEU A 531 -4.86 9.07 19.97
CA LEU A 531 -4.78 10.50 20.32
C LEU A 531 -5.87 10.92 21.32
N TYR A 532 -7.13 10.54 21.06
CA TYR A 532 -8.26 10.82 21.94
C TYR A 532 -8.07 10.17 23.31
N GLN A 533 -7.73 8.87 23.35
CA GLN A 533 -7.49 8.13 24.59
C GLN A 533 -6.34 8.73 25.42
N ALA A 534 -5.29 9.23 24.77
CA ALA A 534 -4.20 9.89 25.48
C ALA A 534 -4.59 11.27 26.02
N ILE A 535 -5.39 12.05 25.29
CA ILE A 535 -5.94 13.34 25.77
C ILE A 535 -6.91 13.11 26.94
N GLU A 536 -7.72 12.06 26.88
CA GLU A 536 -8.63 11.68 27.97
C GLU A 536 -7.85 11.24 29.23
N ALA A 537 -6.78 10.46 29.06
CA ALA A 537 -5.98 9.94 30.18
C ALA A 537 -5.04 10.98 30.82
N GLU A 538 -4.41 11.86 30.03
CA GLU A 538 -3.34 12.77 30.49
C GLU A 538 -3.42 14.21 29.94
N GLY A 539 -4.55 14.59 29.32
CA GLY A 539 -4.74 15.93 28.77
C GLY A 539 -3.71 16.31 27.70
N LEU A 540 -3.21 17.54 27.76
CA LEU A 540 -2.22 18.06 26.80
C LEU A 540 -0.89 17.29 26.84
N ALA A 541 -0.51 16.70 27.99
CA ALA A 541 0.69 15.87 28.06
C ALA A 541 0.51 14.57 27.24
N GLY A 542 -0.67 13.96 27.32
CA GLY A 542 -1.02 12.77 26.53
C GLY A 542 -1.02 13.02 25.02
N LEU A 543 -1.47 14.21 24.57
CA LEU A 543 -1.32 14.65 23.18
C LEU A 543 0.14 14.57 22.73
N PHE A 544 1.05 15.26 23.42
CA PHE A 544 2.46 15.30 23.02
C PHE A 544 3.15 13.92 23.09
N LYS A 545 2.81 13.09 24.08
CA LYS A 545 3.29 11.71 24.19
C LYS A 545 2.84 10.81 23.02
N THR A 546 1.70 11.11 22.39
CA THR A 546 1.12 10.26 21.34
C THR A 546 1.43 10.72 19.92
N LEU A 547 1.90 11.96 19.70
CA LEU A 547 2.36 12.43 18.38
C LEU A 547 3.32 11.47 17.64
N PRO A 548 4.30 10.78 18.30
CA PRO A 548 5.16 9.80 17.62
C PRO A 548 4.41 8.62 16.97
N ALA A 549 3.18 8.31 17.43
CA ALA A 549 2.37 7.24 16.86
C ALA A 549 1.99 7.51 15.40
N GLY A 550 1.75 8.77 15.02
CA GLY A 550 1.44 9.15 13.64
C GLY A 550 2.61 8.99 12.66
N LEU A 551 3.84 8.79 13.15
CA LEU A 551 5.01 8.39 12.37
C LEU A 551 5.35 6.89 12.53
N GLY A 552 4.55 6.15 13.30
CA GLY A 552 4.58 4.69 13.40
C GLY A 552 5.32 4.13 14.61
N VAL A 553 5.75 4.96 15.55
CA VAL A 553 6.25 4.49 16.85
C VAL A 553 5.10 3.80 17.58
N GLY A 554 5.31 2.60 18.11
CA GLY A 554 4.23 1.88 18.79
C GLY A 554 3.96 2.48 20.17
N VAL A 555 3.04 3.44 20.27
CA VAL A 555 2.63 4.05 21.53
C VAL A 555 1.50 3.25 22.17
N ALA A 556 1.58 3.03 23.48
CA ALA A 556 0.49 2.47 24.28
C ALA A 556 0.40 3.21 25.62
N THR A 557 -0.64 4.01 25.80
CA THR A 557 -0.96 4.68 27.08
C THR A 557 -2.03 3.88 27.79
N TYR A 558 -1.77 3.50 29.03
CA TYR A 558 -2.75 2.85 29.90
C TYR A 558 -3.31 3.89 30.85
N GLY A 559 -4.63 4.07 30.89
CA GLY A 559 -5.25 4.89 31.93
C GLY A 559 -4.83 4.39 33.32
N ASP A 560 -4.74 5.30 34.29
CA ASP A 560 -4.62 4.88 35.69
C ASP A 560 -5.77 3.92 35.99
N LYS A 561 -5.43 2.71 36.44
CA LYS A 561 -6.46 1.80 36.96
C LYS A 561 -7.22 2.60 38.02
N PRO A 562 -8.56 2.69 37.97
CA PRO A 562 -9.30 3.31 39.05
C PRO A 562 -8.82 2.62 40.32
N LYS A 563 -8.24 3.38 41.25
CA LYS A 563 -7.81 2.86 42.55
C LYS A 563 -8.98 2.04 43.05
N ALA A 564 -8.77 0.75 43.28
CA ALA A 564 -9.84 -0.11 43.77
C ALA A 564 -10.37 0.61 45.00
N THR A 565 -11.59 1.14 44.91
CA THR A 565 -12.24 1.78 46.04
C THR A 565 -12.19 0.73 47.14
N GLU A 566 -11.56 1.08 48.26
CA GLU A 566 -11.47 0.17 49.39
C GLU A 566 -12.89 -0.34 49.62
N LYS A 567 -13.10 -1.64 49.40
CA LYS A 567 -14.43 -2.23 49.62
C LYS A 567 -14.76 -1.85 51.05
N PRO A 568 -15.83 -1.06 51.31
CA PRO A 568 -16.07 -0.54 52.63
C PRO A 568 -16.11 -1.74 53.57
N THR A 569 -15.17 -1.73 54.54
CA THR A 569 -14.92 -2.86 55.43
C THR A 569 -16.28 -3.30 55.97
N PRO A 570 -16.66 -4.60 55.84
CA PRO A 570 -18.03 -4.99 56.07
C PRO A 570 -18.43 -4.64 57.51
N LYS A 571 -19.23 -3.57 57.66
CA LYS A 571 -19.67 -3.03 58.96
C LYS A 571 -20.12 -4.19 59.84
N THR A 572 -19.50 -4.29 61.00
CA THR A 572 -19.83 -5.32 61.99
C THR A 572 -21.31 -5.20 62.40
N LYS A 573 -21.91 -6.29 62.90
CA LYS A 573 -23.31 -6.27 63.35
C LYS A 573 -23.60 -5.19 64.42
N ALA A 574 -22.58 -4.74 65.16
CA ALA A 574 -22.69 -3.65 66.12
C ALA A 574 -22.84 -2.28 65.44
N GLU A 575 -22.09 -2.02 64.36
CA GLU A 575 -22.13 -0.75 63.63
C GLU A 575 -23.41 -0.58 62.80
N LYS A 576 -24.03 -1.68 62.36
CA LYS A 576 -25.35 -1.64 61.70
C LYS A 576 -26.48 -1.26 62.66
N ARG A 577 -26.49 -1.83 63.88
CA ARG A 577 -27.50 -1.51 64.90
C ARG A 577 -27.48 -0.05 65.32
N LYS A 578 -26.29 0.53 65.54
CA LYS A 578 -26.17 1.96 65.86
C LYS A 578 -26.78 2.87 64.79
N GLN A 579 -26.65 2.52 63.51
CA GLN A 579 -27.21 3.32 62.43
C GLN A 579 -28.74 3.20 62.35
N GLU A 580 -29.31 2.02 62.61
CA GLU A 580 -30.77 1.81 62.70
C GLU A 580 -31.39 2.54 63.91
N ASP A 581 -30.67 2.64 65.04
CA ASP A 581 -31.11 3.36 66.25
C ASP A 581 -31.12 4.89 66.07
N ASP A 582 -30.18 5.44 65.29
CA ASP A 582 -30.05 6.89 65.04
C ASP A 582 -31.00 7.39 63.93
N GLU A 583 -31.28 6.59 62.90
CA GLU A 583 -32.21 6.95 61.80
C GLU A 583 -33.70 6.84 62.20
N GLY A 584 -34.01 6.27 63.37
CA GLY A 584 -35.38 6.09 63.89
C GLY A 584 -36.02 7.32 64.56
N LYS A 585 -35.36 8.49 64.57
CA LYS A 585 -35.87 9.73 65.21
C LYS A 585 -35.90 10.91 64.24
N PHE A 586 -37.05 11.61 64.21
CA PHE A 586 -37.41 12.80 63.42
C PHE A 586 -38.03 12.60 62.02
N TRP A 587 -39.36 12.52 62.01
CA TRP A 587 -40.26 13.21 61.06
C TRP A 587 -41.10 14.19 61.92
N TYR A 588 -41.42 15.44 61.56
CA TYR A 588 -42.18 15.95 60.39
C TYR A 588 -41.98 17.51 60.25
N PRO A 589 -42.66 18.29 59.36
CA PRO A 589 -41.99 19.31 58.51
C PRO A 589 -42.42 20.77 58.76
N GLN A 590 -41.85 21.75 58.03
CA GLN A 590 -42.45 23.07 57.68
C GLN A 590 -41.55 23.88 56.70
N GLY A 591 -42.15 24.81 55.92
CA GLY A 591 -41.44 25.95 55.27
C GLY A 591 -41.07 25.80 53.78
N GLY A 592 -41.64 26.63 52.90
CA GLY A 592 -41.43 26.58 51.43
C GLY A 592 -40.48 27.65 50.85
N GLY A 593 -39.96 27.39 49.63
CA GLY A 593 -39.16 28.32 48.81
C GLY A 593 -38.87 27.78 47.40
N ARG A 594 -38.93 28.63 46.37
CA ARG A 594 -38.82 28.27 44.92
C ARG A 594 -37.68 29.10 44.28
N LYS A 595 -36.96 28.72 43.23
CA LYS A 595 -36.85 27.53 42.31
C LYS A 595 -35.36 27.55 41.76
N PRO A 596 -34.90 26.90 40.66
CA PRO A 596 -35.55 26.05 39.65
C PRO A 596 -34.93 24.66 39.36
N TRP A 597 -35.83 23.74 38.93
CA TRP A 597 -35.69 22.54 38.07
C TRP A 597 -34.33 21.83 37.81
N PRO A 598 -34.23 20.52 38.14
CA PRO A 598 -33.32 19.54 37.54
C PRO A 598 -33.95 18.85 36.28
N PRO A 599 -33.22 17.97 35.53
CA PRO A 599 -33.48 17.67 34.11
C PRO A 599 -34.22 16.34 33.85
N PRO A 600 -34.44 15.98 32.57
CA PRO A 600 -34.64 14.58 32.16
C PRO A 600 -33.80 14.13 30.93
N HIS A 601 -33.40 12.87 30.74
CA HIS A 601 -33.21 11.71 31.63
C HIS A 601 -32.38 10.63 30.92
N MET A 602 -31.93 9.61 31.66
CA MET A 602 -31.26 8.40 31.17
C MET A 602 -32.25 7.24 30.90
N LEU A 603 -32.03 6.50 29.81
CA LEU A 603 -32.20 5.03 29.68
C LEU A 603 -33.66 4.45 29.89
N PRO A 604 -33.94 3.11 29.92
CA PRO A 604 -34.39 2.41 28.70
C PRO A 604 -35.54 1.34 28.82
N SER A 605 -36.20 1.00 27.68
CA SER A 605 -36.93 -0.27 27.38
C SER A 605 -38.23 -0.59 28.19
N PRO A 606 -39.07 -1.62 27.84
CA PRO A 606 -39.26 -2.44 26.61
C PRO A 606 -40.74 -2.35 26.06
N PRO A 607 -41.25 -3.18 25.11
CA PRO A 607 -42.56 -2.96 24.42
C PRO A 607 -43.76 -3.67 25.09
N PRO A 608 -45.03 -3.36 24.71
CA PRO A 608 -45.71 -4.14 23.66
C PRO A 608 -46.79 -3.43 22.81
N GLN A 609 -46.85 -3.71 21.50
CA GLN A 609 -48.03 -4.23 20.75
C GLN A 609 -47.66 -4.43 19.27
#